data_AF-A0A7S2GSL2-F1
#
_entry.id   AF-A0A7S2GSL2-F1
#
_cell.length_a   1.000
_cell.length_b   1.000
_cell.length_c   1.000
_cell.angle_alpha   90.00
_cell.angle_beta   90.00
_cell.angle_gamma   90.00
#
_symmetry.space_group_name_H-M   'P 1'
#
loop_
_entity.id
_entity.type
_entity.pdbx_description
1 polymer ?
#
loop_
_entity_poly.entity_id
_entity_poly.type
_entity_poly.pdbx_seq_one_letter_code
_entity_poly.pdbx_strand_id
1 'polypeptide(L)'
;ASTMGMGTPKEGMLMEFTFSGKHGDNNGYLYWLGTEAKTKKYVNPHSNNRVRVTSSGMKDGSEADILSRKRTECRLMSDPAKPVWLCLDFGRTRLLEPSNVTLCHGSAKADCDLTHFTFEGHDGSSSATWVDLSLTRPHLQSAFGVDTFKLAGNARRFRFIRIISTGNQANGENALSICAFEFYGRLYRNK
;
A
#
# COMPACT_ATOMS: atom_id res chain seq x y z
N ALA A 1 -10.77 28.34 28.51
CA ALA A 1 -9.78 27.30 28.16
C ALA A 1 -10.56 26.03 27.79
N SER A 2 -10.73 25.77 26.49
CA SER A 2 -11.44 24.58 26.01
C SER A 2 -10.49 23.39 26.03
N THR A 3 -10.71 22.46 26.93
CA THR A 3 -10.10 21.13 26.92
C THR A 3 -10.67 20.37 25.73
N MET A 4 -9.87 20.22 24.67
CA MET A 4 -10.16 19.28 23.59
C MET A 4 -10.17 17.87 24.18
N GLY A 5 -11.34 17.23 24.14
CA GLY A 5 -11.48 15.84 24.54
C GLY A 5 -10.66 14.96 23.62
N MET A 6 -9.56 14.41 24.13
CA MET A 6 -8.95 13.21 23.54
C MET A 6 -9.96 12.08 23.73
N GLY A 7 -10.68 11.75 22.66
CA GLY A 7 -11.58 10.60 22.64
C GLY A 7 -10.82 9.35 23.08
N THR A 8 -11.43 8.55 23.95
CA THR A 8 -10.92 7.24 24.35
C THR A 8 -10.58 6.42 23.09
N PRO A 9 -9.42 5.73 23.04
CA PRO A 9 -9.10 4.87 21.91
C PRO A 9 -10.25 3.87 21.71
N LYS A 10 -10.84 3.85 20.51
CA LYS A 10 -11.80 2.80 20.12
C LYS A 10 -11.13 1.44 20.39
N GLU A 11 -11.81 0.56 21.11
CA GLU A 11 -11.26 -0.70 21.64
C GLU A 11 -10.33 -1.41 20.63
N GLY A 12 -9.11 -1.74 21.06
CA GLY A 12 -8.12 -2.48 20.26
C GLY A 12 -7.28 -1.67 19.27
N MET A 13 -7.48 -0.34 19.15
CA MET A 13 -6.59 0.53 18.38
C MET A 13 -5.21 0.62 19.04
N LEU A 14 -4.16 0.45 18.25
CA LEU A 14 -2.76 0.48 18.70
C LEU A 14 -2.07 1.81 18.35
N MET A 15 -2.31 2.35 17.16
CA MET A 15 -1.62 3.53 16.63
C MET A 15 -2.42 4.18 15.50
N GLU A 16 -2.28 5.49 15.32
CA GLU A 16 -2.77 6.21 14.14
C GLU A 16 -1.60 6.82 13.37
N PHE A 17 -1.66 6.72 12.04
CA PHE A 17 -0.66 7.18 11.10
C PHE A 17 -1.31 8.22 10.18
N THR A 18 -0.85 9.46 10.27
CA THR A 18 -1.45 10.59 9.54
C THR A 18 -0.51 11.06 8.44
N PHE A 19 -1.03 11.14 7.21
CA PHE A 19 -0.31 11.74 6.09
C PHE A 19 -0.05 13.22 6.37
N SER A 20 1.20 13.66 6.25
CA SER A 20 1.60 15.03 6.58
C SER A 20 1.24 16.07 5.52
N GLY A 21 0.80 15.64 4.33
CA GLY A 21 0.71 16.48 3.14
C GLY A 21 1.95 16.39 2.24
N LYS A 22 3.02 15.71 2.67
CA LYS A 22 4.23 15.47 1.86
C LYS A 22 4.32 14.02 1.40
N HIS A 23 4.24 13.79 0.08
CA HIS A 23 4.40 12.45 -0.50
C HIS A 23 5.72 11.79 -0.07
N GLY A 24 5.64 10.52 0.35
CA GLY A 24 6.80 9.74 0.77
C GLY A 24 7.37 10.13 2.13
N ASP A 25 6.57 10.74 3.01
CA ASP A 25 6.98 11.04 4.38
C ASP A 25 7.29 9.77 5.22
N ASN A 26 7.68 9.99 6.48
CA ASN A 26 8.05 8.94 7.43
C ASN A 26 6.95 8.72 8.50
N ASN A 27 5.70 9.10 8.20
CA ASN A 27 4.59 9.02 9.16
C ASN A 27 3.72 7.78 8.96
N GLY A 28 3.92 7.03 7.89
CA GLY A 28 3.12 5.85 7.59
C GLY A 28 3.49 4.60 8.40
N TYR A 29 2.59 3.62 8.28
CA TYR A 29 2.63 2.35 8.98
C TYR A 29 3.84 1.48 8.61
N LEU A 30 4.20 1.41 7.32
CA LEU A 30 5.29 0.58 6.84
C LEU A 30 6.64 1.14 7.29
N TYR A 31 6.80 2.46 7.28
CA TYR A 31 7.94 3.13 7.92
C TYR A 31 8.04 2.80 9.42
N TRP A 32 6.92 2.91 10.15
CA TRP A 32 6.87 2.59 11.58
C TRP A 32 7.26 1.13 11.86
N LEU A 33 6.79 0.18 11.03
CA LEU A 33 7.17 -1.23 11.14
C LEU A 33 8.67 -1.45 10.89
N GLY A 34 9.21 -0.83 9.85
CA GLY A 34 10.61 -1.01 9.45
C GLY A 34 11.61 -0.34 10.39
N THR A 35 11.18 0.67 11.15
CA THR A 35 11.99 1.37 12.16
C THR A 35 11.78 0.87 13.58
N GLU A 36 11.04 -0.22 13.77
CA GLU A 36 10.64 -0.71 15.10
C GLU A 36 10.02 0.40 15.97
N ALA A 37 8.89 0.93 15.52
CA ALA A 37 8.22 2.04 16.18
C ALA A 37 9.07 3.31 16.27
N LYS A 38 9.82 3.63 15.20
CA LYS A 38 10.72 4.80 15.11
C LYS A 38 11.89 4.77 16.10
N THR A 39 12.23 3.62 16.67
CA THR A 39 13.35 3.47 17.62
C THR A 39 14.66 3.05 16.95
N LYS A 40 14.62 2.56 15.71
CA LYS A 40 15.77 2.09 14.94
C LYS A 40 15.78 2.65 13.52
N LYS A 41 16.93 2.48 12.85
CA LYS A 41 17.03 2.73 11.40
C LYS A 41 16.08 1.81 10.63
N TYR A 42 15.58 2.31 9.50
CA TYR A 42 14.66 1.56 8.68
C TYR A 42 15.31 0.29 8.12
N VAL A 43 14.64 -0.83 8.36
CA VAL A 43 14.88 -2.12 7.72
C VAL A 43 13.60 -2.49 6.98
N ASN A 44 13.75 -2.98 5.75
CA ASN A 44 12.63 -3.39 4.91
C ASN A 44 11.73 -4.41 5.66
N PRO A 45 10.44 -4.07 5.92
CA PRO A 45 9.51 -4.95 6.62
C PRO A 45 9.27 -6.30 5.93
N HIS A 46 9.52 -6.38 4.62
CA HIS A 46 9.50 -7.64 3.89
C HIS A 46 10.67 -8.54 4.27
N SER A 47 11.88 -7.99 4.27
CA SER A 47 13.12 -8.74 4.54
C SER A 47 13.22 -9.29 5.96
N ASN A 48 12.45 -8.78 6.92
CA ASN A 48 12.39 -9.29 8.29
C ASN A 48 11.06 -9.98 8.63
N ASN A 49 10.30 -10.42 7.62
CA ASN A 49 9.04 -11.16 7.76
C ASN A 49 7.93 -10.42 8.54
N ARG A 50 8.01 -9.08 8.66
CA ARG A 50 6.95 -8.27 9.28
C ARG A 50 5.81 -7.98 8.31
N VAL A 51 6.05 -7.96 7.01
CA VAL A 51 5.03 -7.84 5.97
C VAL A 51 5.37 -8.79 4.85
N ARG A 52 4.44 -9.67 4.46
CA ARG A 52 4.67 -10.52 3.30
C ARG A 52 4.13 -9.80 2.06
N VAL A 53 5.00 -9.56 1.09
CA VAL A 53 4.63 -9.04 -0.22
C VAL A 53 4.52 -10.23 -1.17
N THR A 54 3.47 -10.26 -1.99
CA THR A 54 3.24 -11.27 -3.02
C THR A 54 2.71 -10.59 -4.26
N SER A 55 2.97 -11.17 -5.43
CA SER A 55 2.54 -10.63 -6.71
C SER A 55 1.94 -11.71 -7.60
N SER A 56 1.23 -11.28 -8.66
CA SER A 56 0.82 -12.14 -9.77
C SER A 56 1.95 -12.53 -10.72
N GLY A 57 3.15 -11.96 -10.53
CA GLY A 57 4.30 -12.06 -11.42
C GLY A 57 5.09 -10.75 -11.48
N MET A 58 6.41 -10.88 -11.43
CA MET A 58 7.38 -9.79 -11.60
C MET A 58 8.05 -9.95 -12.97
N LYS A 59 8.08 -8.88 -13.76
CA LYS A 59 8.90 -8.79 -14.99
C LYS A 59 10.26 -8.18 -14.67
N ASP A 60 10.25 -7.10 -13.90
CA ASP A 60 11.44 -6.35 -13.48
C ASP A 60 11.40 -6.16 -11.96
N GLY A 61 12.56 -6.24 -11.30
CA GLY A 61 12.68 -6.10 -9.84
C GLY A 61 12.17 -7.33 -9.07
N SER A 62 11.86 -7.12 -7.79
CA SER A 62 11.38 -8.15 -6.86
C SER A 62 10.34 -7.61 -5.88
N GLU A 63 9.59 -8.50 -5.22
CA GLU A 63 8.67 -8.13 -4.14
C GLU A 63 9.37 -7.40 -2.99
N ALA A 64 10.67 -7.63 -2.78
CA ALA A 64 11.42 -6.91 -1.76
C ALA A 64 11.59 -5.43 -2.10
N ASP A 65 11.68 -5.06 -3.39
CA ASP A 65 11.93 -3.68 -3.82
C ASP A 65 10.76 -2.76 -3.43
N ILE A 66 9.54 -3.31 -3.43
CA ILE A 66 8.26 -2.65 -3.09
C ILE A 66 8.28 -1.97 -1.73
N LEU A 67 9.03 -2.52 -0.77
CA LEU A 67 9.17 -1.99 0.59
C LEU A 67 10.61 -1.53 0.88
N SER A 68 11.43 -1.31 -0.16
CA SER A 68 12.80 -0.84 0.00
C SER A 68 12.91 0.68 0.22
N ARG A 69 11.83 1.42 -0.10
CA ARG A 69 11.77 2.89 -0.14
C ARG A 69 12.78 3.52 -1.12
N LYS A 70 13.14 2.79 -2.18
CA LYS A 70 14.04 3.27 -3.23
C LYS A 70 13.30 3.37 -4.55
N ARG A 71 13.65 4.39 -5.33
CA ARG A 71 13.26 4.48 -6.75
C ARG A 71 14.07 3.45 -7.52
N THR A 72 13.40 2.40 -7.97
CA THR A 72 14.01 1.28 -8.69
C THR A 72 13.08 0.85 -9.81
N GLU A 73 13.64 0.35 -10.90
CA GLU A 73 12.84 -0.28 -11.95
C GLU A 73 12.16 -1.52 -11.36
N CYS A 74 10.83 -1.51 -11.38
CA CYS A 74 10.01 -2.55 -10.78
C CYS A 74 8.67 -2.60 -11.52
N ARG A 75 8.43 -3.72 -12.20
CA ARG A 75 7.28 -3.91 -13.09
C ARG A 75 6.65 -5.26 -12.87
N LEU A 76 5.37 -5.25 -12.59
CA LEU A 76 4.53 -6.43 -12.47
C LEU A 76 3.85 -6.73 -13.79
N MET A 77 3.92 -7.99 -14.21
CA MET A 77 3.19 -8.52 -15.35
C MET A 77 2.81 -9.97 -15.04
N SER A 78 1.69 -10.42 -15.59
CA SER A 78 1.26 -11.82 -15.51
C SER A 78 0.92 -12.34 -16.91
N ASP A 79 0.54 -13.61 -17.01
CA ASP A 79 -0.01 -14.16 -18.25
C ASP A 79 -1.19 -13.29 -18.71
N PRO A 80 -1.40 -13.05 -20.02
CA PRO A 80 -2.47 -12.19 -20.52
C PRO A 80 -3.88 -12.58 -20.06
N ALA A 81 -4.10 -13.84 -19.71
CA ALA A 81 -5.37 -14.37 -19.21
C ALA A 81 -5.57 -14.22 -17.69
N LYS A 82 -4.58 -13.69 -16.96
CA LYS A 82 -4.59 -13.58 -15.50
C LYS A 82 -4.58 -12.11 -15.04
N PRO A 83 -5.20 -11.81 -13.89
CA PRO A 83 -5.15 -10.47 -13.32
C PRO A 83 -3.73 -10.12 -12.85
N VAL A 84 -3.33 -8.86 -13.05
CA VAL A 84 -2.06 -8.32 -12.53
C VAL A 84 -2.31 -7.65 -11.19
N TRP A 85 -1.67 -8.13 -10.12
CA TRP A 85 -1.86 -7.63 -8.76
C TRP A 85 -0.59 -7.73 -7.91
N LEU A 86 -0.55 -6.91 -6.87
CA LEU A 86 0.42 -6.97 -5.78
C LEU A 86 -0.32 -6.88 -4.44
N CYS A 87 -0.03 -7.79 -3.51
CA CYS A 87 -0.68 -7.90 -2.23
C CYS A 87 0.31 -7.84 -1.07
N LEU A 88 -0.02 -7.02 -0.07
CA LEU A 88 0.67 -6.97 1.23
C LEU A 88 -0.19 -7.71 2.27
N ASP A 89 0.42 -8.67 2.96
CA ASP A 89 -0.12 -9.33 4.15
C ASP A 89 0.57 -8.75 5.39
N PHE A 90 -0.20 -8.04 6.22
CA PHE A 90 0.27 -7.45 7.47
C PHE A 90 0.36 -8.45 8.63
N GLY A 91 0.12 -9.73 8.38
CA GLY A 91 0.21 -10.81 9.37
C GLY A 91 -1.02 -10.97 10.24
N ARG A 92 -1.11 -12.11 10.92
CA ARG A 92 -2.34 -12.55 11.61
C ARG A 92 -2.77 -11.68 12.80
N THR A 93 -1.86 -10.90 13.38
CA THR A 93 -2.08 -10.16 14.63
C THR A 93 -2.43 -8.69 14.43
N ARG A 94 -2.48 -8.22 13.18
CA ARG A 94 -2.61 -6.80 12.84
C ARG A 94 -3.69 -6.61 11.77
N LEU A 95 -4.50 -5.58 11.97
CA LEU A 95 -5.44 -5.10 10.96
C LEU A 95 -5.23 -3.60 10.76
N LEU A 96 -5.25 -3.16 9.52
CA LEU A 96 -5.16 -1.75 9.16
C LEU A 96 -6.53 -1.26 8.70
N GLU A 97 -7.00 -0.15 9.27
CA GLU A 97 -8.07 0.68 8.70
C GLU A 97 -7.39 1.79 7.88
N PRO A 98 -7.24 1.62 6.56
CA PRO A 98 -6.41 2.50 5.76
C PRO A 98 -7.14 3.80 5.41
N SER A 99 -6.44 4.93 5.48
CA SER A 99 -6.95 6.26 5.09
C SER A 99 -6.33 6.77 3.79
N ASN A 100 -5.04 6.52 3.60
CA ASN A 100 -4.28 6.95 2.44
C ASN A 100 -3.22 5.92 2.09
N VAL A 101 -2.78 5.96 0.84
CA VAL A 101 -1.65 5.18 0.33
C VAL A 101 -0.76 6.08 -0.50
N THR A 102 0.54 6.04 -0.25
CA THR A 102 1.54 6.62 -1.15
C THR A 102 2.11 5.52 -2.04
N LEU A 103 2.16 5.80 -3.34
CA LEU A 103 2.84 4.97 -4.33
C LEU A 103 4.06 5.70 -4.87
N CYS A 104 5.11 4.95 -5.20
CA CYS A 104 6.17 5.41 -6.10
C CYS A 104 6.16 4.60 -7.38
N HIS A 105 6.10 5.29 -8.52
CA HIS A 105 6.15 4.70 -9.84
C HIS A 105 7.45 3.93 -10.04
N GLY A 106 7.38 2.74 -10.62
CA GLY A 106 8.51 1.81 -10.76
C GLY A 106 9.18 1.85 -12.13
N SER A 107 9.05 2.94 -12.88
CA SER A 107 9.68 3.08 -14.20
C SER A 107 10.22 4.49 -14.41
N ALA A 108 11.39 4.57 -15.05
CA ALA A 108 12.00 5.80 -15.56
C ALA A 108 11.34 6.30 -16.84
N LYS A 109 10.49 5.49 -17.48
CA LYS A 109 9.81 5.83 -18.74
C LYS A 109 8.43 6.42 -18.46
N ALA A 110 8.12 7.50 -19.18
CA ALA A 110 6.83 8.19 -19.08
C ALA A 110 5.67 7.47 -19.79
N ASP A 111 5.92 6.38 -20.53
CA ASP A 111 4.88 5.58 -21.20
C ASP A 111 4.28 4.51 -20.27
N CYS A 112 4.88 4.28 -19.11
CA CYS A 112 4.46 3.26 -18.15
C CYS A 112 3.43 3.75 -17.12
N ASP A 113 2.87 4.95 -17.32
CA ASP A 113 1.94 5.63 -16.42
C ASP A 113 0.86 4.70 -15.85
N LEU A 114 0.67 4.76 -14.54
CA LEU A 114 -0.39 4.01 -13.86
C LEU A 114 -1.69 4.80 -13.93
N THR A 115 -2.63 4.37 -14.76
CA THR A 115 -3.93 5.02 -14.97
C THR A 115 -5.10 4.11 -14.70
N HIS A 116 -4.90 2.79 -14.77
CA HIS A 116 -5.94 1.78 -14.58
C HIS A 116 -5.58 0.81 -13.45
N PHE A 117 -5.88 1.21 -12.22
CA PHE A 117 -5.74 0.37 -11.05
C PHE A 117 -6.78 0.68 -9.98
N THR A 118 -7.01 -0.27 -9.08
CA THR A 118 -7.79 -0.10 -7.85
C THR A 118 -7.07 -0.73 -6.65
N PHE A 119 -7.42 -0.30 -5.45
CA PHE A 119 -7.02 -0.96 -4.21
C PHE A 119 -8.17 -1.77 -3.65
N GLU A 120 -7.84 -2.94 -3.10
CA GLU A 120 -8.82 -3.78 -2.42
C GLU A 120 -8.28 -4.28 -1.08
N GLY A 121 -9.17 -4.42 -0.10
CA GLY A 121 -8.87 -4.93 1.23
C GLY A 121 -9.56 -6.26 1.51
N HIS A 122 -8.90 -7.12 2.29
CA HIS A 122 -9.47 -8.38 2.80
C HIS A 122 -9.06 -8.60 4.27
N ASP A 123 -10.00 -8.99 5.12
CA ASP A 123 -9.76 -9.14 6.57
C ASP A 123 -9.03 -10.43 6.95
N GLY A 124 -9.01 -11.41 6.03
CA GLY A 124 -8.36 -12.71 6.20
C GLY A 124 -9.24 -13.81 6.76
N SER A 125 -10.53 -13.55 6.96
CA SER A 125 -11.52 -14.58 7.22
C SER A 125 -11.83 -15.39 5.96
N SER A 126 -12.23 -16.66 6.10
CA SER A 126 -12.55 -17.54 4.97
C SER A 126 -13.83 -17.15 4.22
N SER A 127 -14.69 -16.35 4.85
CA SER A 127 -15.99 -15.94 4.30
C SER A 127 -15.98 -14.53 3.70
N ALA A 128 -14.90 -13.75 3.89
CA ALA A 128 -14.85 -12.40 3.37
C ALA A 128 -14.56 -12.38 1.86
N THR A 129 -15.10 -11.37 1.19
CA THR A 129 -14.72 -11.00 -0.16
C THR A 129 -13.73 -9.84 -0.12
N TRP A 130 -12.98 -9.65 -1.21
CA TRP A 130 -12.22 -8.42 -1.41
C TRP A 130 -13.17 -7.22 -1.45
N VAL A 131 -12.72 -6.11 -0.87
CA VAL A 131 -13.51 -4.90 -0.67
C VAL A 131 -12.81 -3.78 -1.41
N ASP A 132 -13.49 -3.14 -2.36
CA ASP A 132 -12.96 -1.98 -3.06
C ASP A 132 -12.67 -0.84 -2.08
N LEU A 133 -11.46 -0.29 -2.18
CA LEU A 133 -10.95 0.83 -1.38
C LEU A 133 -10.75 2.09 -2.23
N SER A 134 -11.13 2.09 -3.51
CA SER A 134 -10.89 3.21 -4.40
C SER A 134 -11.87 4.36 -4.25
N LEU A 135 -11.38 5.58 -4.51
CA LEU A 135 -12.16 6.77 -4.86
C LEU A 135 -11.49 7.47 -6.05
N THR A 136 -12.32 7.96 -6.99
CA THR A 136 -12.01 8.67 -8.26
C THR A 136 -10.63 8.47 -8.89
N ARG A 137 -10.63 7.70 -10.00
CA ARG A 137 -9.60 7.62 -11.06
C ARG A 137 -8.18 8.07 -10.64
N PRO A 138 -7.48 7.27 -9.84
CA PRO A 138 -6.10 7.58 -9.48
C PRO A 138 -5.23 7.51 -10.74
N HIS A 139 -4.30 8.44 -10.86
CA HIS A 139 -3.32 8.50 -11.94
C HIS A 139 -1.95 8.81 -11.34
N LEU A 140 -0.90 8.12 -11.79
CA LEU A 140 0.47 8.42 -11.44
C LEU A 140 1.30 8.50 -12.72
N GLN A 141 1.53 9.74 -13.16
CA GLN A 141 2.17 10.06 -14.44
C GLN A 141 3.49 10.79 -14.22
N SER A 142 4.57 10.05 -13.97
CA SER A 142 5.94 10.59 -13.95
C SER A 142 6.97 9.47 -13.74
N ALA A 143 8.12 9.62 -14.37
CA ALA A 143 9.30 8.78 -14.12
C ALA A 143 9.66 8.79 -12.63
N PHE A 144 9.53 7.63 -11.98
CA PHE A 144 9.64 7.50 -10.51
C PHE A 144 8.81 8.51 -9.69
N GLY A 145 7.68 8.95 -10.25
CA GLY A 145 6.72 9.83 -9.59
C GLY A 145 6.26 9.27 -8.26
N VAL A 146 5.93 10.15 -7.31
CA VAL A 146 5.40 9.77 -6.01
C VAL A 146 4.13 10.55 -5.77
N ASP A 147 3.05 9.86 -5.45
CA ASP A 147 1.77 10.49 -5.14
C ASP A 147 1.06 9.73 -4.02
N THR A 148 0.16 10.43 -3.32
CA THR A 148 -0.63 9.92 -2.21
C THR A 148 -2.11 9.98 -2.52
N PHE A 149 -2.74 8.82 -2.57
CA PHE A 149 -4.16 8.67 -2.84
C PHE A 149 -4.92 8.51 -1.52
N LYS A 150 -6.08 9.15 -1.42
CA LYS A 150 -7.02 8.90 -0.33
C LYS A 150 -7.81 7.64 -0.66
N LEU A 151 -7.92 6.74 0.32
CA LEU A 151 -8.70 5.52 0.19
C LEU A 151 -10.13 5.74 0.70
N ALA A 152 -11.07 4.95 0.20
CA ALA A 152 -12.44 4.94 0.67
C ALA A 152 -12.44 4.57 2.16
N GLY A 153 -12.68 5.57 3.02
CA GLY A 153 -12.75 5.42 4.47
C GLY A 153 -14.02 4.68 4.88
N ASN A 154 -14.06 3.37 4.62
CA ASN A 154 -15.20 2.50 4.91
C ASN A 154 -15.24 2.00 6.37
N ALA A 155 -14.35 2.51 7.24
CA ALA A 155 -14.19 2.08 8.64
C ALA A 155 -13.95 0.56 8.81
N ARG A 156 -13.57 -0.14 7.72
CA ARG A 156 -13.23 -1.56 7.74
C ARG A 156 -11.74 -1.74 7.96
N ARG A 157 -11.39 -2.90 8.51
CA ARG A 157 -10.03 -3.23 8.94
C ARG A 157 -9.56 -4.45 8.15
N PHE A 158 -8.35 -4.38 7.63
CA PHE A 158 -7.83 -5.35 6.67
C PHE A 158 -6.50 -5.91 7.10
N ARG A 159 -6.32 -7.22 6.96
CA ARG A 159 -5.02 -7.88 7.07
C ARG A 159 -4.27 -7.83 5.74
N PHE A 160 -5.01 -7.99 4.65
CA PHE A 160 -4.49 -7.98 3.29
C PHE A 160 -4.97 -6.72 2.59
N ILE A 161 -4.05 -6.00 1.96
CA ILE A 161 -4.39 -4.95 1.01
C ILE A 161 -3.62 -5.22 -0.28
N ARG A 162 -4.32 -5.17 -1.40
CA ARG A 162 -3.72 -5.33 -2.72
C ARG A 162 -4.01 -4.14 -3.62
N ILE A 163 -3.10 -3.90 -4.56
CA ILE A 163 -3.37 -3.16 -5.78
C ILE A 163 -3.64 -4.17 -6.90
N ILE A 164 -4.60 -3.88 -7.76
CA ILE A 164 -4.93 -4.71 -8.92
C ILE A 164 -5.13 -3.82 -10.15
N SER A 165 -4.59 -4.26 -11.28
CA SER A 165 -4.79 -3.61 -12.57
C SER A 165 -6.25 -3.77 -13.02
N THR A 166 -6.86 -2.68 -13.47
CA THR A 166 -8.26 -2.67 -13.95
C THR A 166 -8.36 -2.47 -15.46
N GLY A 167 -7.23 -2.41 -16.15
CA GLY A 167 -7.15 -2.18 -17.59
C GLY A 167 -5.71 -2.01 -18.05
N ASN A 168 -5.55 -1.78 -19.35
CA ASN A 168 -4.23 -1.51 -19.92
C ASN A 168 -3.75 -0.12 -19.50
N GLN A 169 -2.46 0.01 -19.19
CA GLN A 169 -1.84 1.30 -18.89
C GLN A 169 -1.62 2.13 -20.16
N ALA A 170 -1.03 3.32 -20.04
CA ALA A 170 -0.84 4.24 -21.17
C ALA A 170 -0.08 3.63 -22.38
N ASN A 171 0.83 2.69 -22.13
CA ASN A 171 1.55 1.95 -23.19
C ASN A 171 0.79 0.75 -23.79
N GLY A 172 -0.47 0.54 -23.41
CA GLY A 172 -1.29 -0.57 -23.92
C GLY A 172 -1.03 -1.92 -23.26
N GLU A 173 -0.10 -2.01 -22.30
CA GLU A 173 0.16 -3.25 -21.56
C GLU A 173 -0.69 -3.34 -20.28
N ASN A 174 -1.16 -4.54 -19.95
CA ASN A 174 -1.71 -4.83 -18.62
C ASN A 174 -0.54 -5.10 -17.66
N ALA A 175 -0.08 -4.06 -16.97
CA ALA A 175 1.06 -4.10 -16.06
C ALA A 175 0.86 -3.12 -14.91
N LEU A 176 1.65 -3.27 -13.84
CA LEU A 176 1.77 -2.28 -12.77
C LEU A 176 3.26 -1.97 -12.55
N SER A 177 3.70 -0.75 -12.86
CA SER A 177 5.06 -0.28 -12.56
C SER A 177 5.09 0.45 -11.21
N ILE A 178 5.47 -0.24 -10.13
CA ILE A 178 5.46 0.31 -8.77
C ILE A 178 6.71 -0.14 -8.02
N CYS A 179 7.44 0.78 -7.39
CA CYS A 179 8.65 0.47 -6.63
C CYS A 179 8.60 0.84 -5.15
N ALA A 180 7.58 1.56 -4.68
CA ALA A 180 7.41 1.80 -3.25
C ALA A 180 5.94 1.94 -2.82
N PHE A 181 5.67 1.50 -1.60
CA PHE A 181 4.40 1.68 -0.89
C PHE A 181 4.59 2.33 0.48
N GLU A 182 3.63 3.16 0.86
CA GLU A 182 3.40 3.57 2.24
C GLU A 182 1.90 3.63 2.52
N PHE A 183 1.46 3.19 3.70
CA PHE A 183 0.05 3.25 4.09
C PHE A 183 -0.13 4.11 5.35
N TYR A 184 -1.25 4.82 5.40
CA TYR A 184 -1.69 5.65 6.51
C TYR A 184 -3.05 5.17 7.01
N GLY A 185 -3.43 5.56 8.22
CA GLY A 185 -4.67 5.15 8.86
C GLY A 185 -4.45 4.60 10.25
N ARG A 186 -5.36 3.73 10.72
CA ARG A 186 -5.35 3.25 12.10
C ARG A 186 -5.02 1.77 12.17
N LEU A 187 -4.07 1.43 13.03
CA LEU A 187 -3.65 0.05 13.29
C LEU A 187 -4.42 -0.51 14.47
N TYR A 188 -4.89 -1.74 14.33
CA TYR A 188 -5.59 -2.50 15.36
C TYR A 188 -4.89 -3.83 15.63
N ARG A 189 -5.02 -4.32 16.85
CA ARG A 189 -4.69 -5.72 17.17
C ARG A 189 -5.81 -6.62 16.66
N ASN A 190 -5.45 -7.66 15.90
CA ASN A 190 -6.36 -8.74 15.59
C ASN A 190 -6.45 -9.68 16.79
N LYS A 191 -7.67 -9.99 17.25
CA LYS A 191 -7.90 -10.89 18.39
C LYS A 191 -7.64 -12.34 18.00
#